data_AF-A0A2D5AHS0-F1
#
_entry.id   AF-A0A2D5AHS0-F1
#
_cell.length_a   1.000
_cell.length_b   1.000
_cell.length_c   1.000
_cell.angle_alpha   90.00
_cell.angle_beta   90.00
_cell.angle_gamma   90.00
#
_symmetry.space_group_name_H-M   'P 1'
#
loop_
_entity.id
_entity.type
_entity.pdbx_description
1 polymer ?
#
loop_
_entity_poly.entity_id
_entity_poly.type
_entity_poly.pdbx_seq_one_letter_code
_entity_poly.pdbx_strand_id
1 'polypeptide(L)'
;PGSGEVVLGTPMFKRAVVLPDGASHRTDIRARGLNDRAKFITGLRWHDVEGASSPVLSRSFMPVQDLASGGTLELLMAPKPSTTFGVAECDRPISAWRAPGFVAVPSVSAPRTFQEDAATFELGHLESRTTLEWSSDGGVTWRVYSGPVEVTETTDLLARSVLGADTSAVVSHRILKVDHAWQLSLETPPDNQYAAGGDQALIDGLQGGDDFRTGEWQGYWGEECVATLDLGERESVTRIEVRALQDIKPWIWSPKRVLFSASEDGRDFDILSIDKSELAEDDKEIQIERFVCDVPVNTRYLRIEAEGRGVIPEWHLGRGNDRWMFLDEIVVDLAPSTDL
;
A
#
# COMPACT_ATOMS: atom_id res chain seq x y z
N PRO A 1 10.28 -19.17 -14.86
CA PRO A 1 10.08 -19.26 -16.33
C PRO A 1 11.07 -18.33 -17.03
N GLY A 2 11.69 -18.76 -18.14
CA GLY A 2 12.68 -17.95 -18.89
C GLY A 2 14.14 -18.04 -18.42
N SER A 3 14.45 -18.69 -17.29
CA SER A 3 15.84 -18.92 -16.83
C SER A 3 16.57 -20.03 -17.58
N GLY A 4 15.86 -20.83 -18.38
CA GLY A 4 16.42 -22.05 -19.01
C GLY A 4 16.60 -23.22 -18.04
N GLU A 5 16.07 -23.12 -16.82
CA GLU A 5 16.18 -24.15 -15.78
C GLU A 5 14.80 -24.63 -15.30
N VAL A 6 14.71 -25.93 -14.99
CA VAL A 6 13.60 -26.55 -14.27
C VAL A 6 14.04 -26.81 -12.85
N VAL A 7 13.48 -26.07 -11.89
CA VAL A 7 13.72 -26.28 -10.46
C VAL A 7 13.03 -27.57 -10.02
N LEU A 8 13.76 -28.43 -9.32
CA LEU A 8 13.27 -29.74 -8.92
C LEU A 8 12.47 -29.64 -7.62
N GLY A 9 11.20 -30.03 -7.69
CA GLY A 9 10.36 -30.34 -6.54
C GLY A 9 10.40 -31.82 -6.18
N THR A 10 9.60 -32.21 -5.18
CA THR A 10 9.42 -33.63 -4.85
C THR A 10 8.52 -34.30 -5.90
N PRO A 11 8.95 -35.40 -6.54
CA PRO A 11 8.14 -36.10 -7.54
C PRO A 11 6.96 -36.83 -6.88
N MET A 12 5.80 -36.79 -7.53
CA MET A 12 4.59 -37.53 -7.13
C MET A 12 4.40 -38.84 -7.90
N PHE A 13 5.40 -39.23 -8.68
CA PHE A 13 5.39 -40.41 -9.54
C PHE A 13 6.73 -41.15 -9.46
N LYS A 14 6.70 -42.48 -9.59
CA LYS A 14 7.94 -43.28 -9.67
C LYS A 14 8.65 -43.14 -11.01
N ARG A 15 7.88 -42.92 -12.07
CA ARG A 15 8.36 -42.73 -13.44
C ARG A 15 7.41 -41.84 -14.22
N ALA A 16 7.98 -40.90 -14.98
CA ALA A 16 7.28 -40.16 -16.03
C ALA A 16 8.12 -40.21 -17.30
N VAL A 17 7.47 -40.19 -18.46
CA VAL A 17 8.16 -40.10 -19.75
C VAL A 17 7.58 -38.90 -20.47
N VAL A 18 8.45 -37.96 -20.84
CA VAL A 18 8.07 -36.70 -21.48
C VAL A 18 8.71 -36.66 -22.85
N LEU A 19 7.92 -36.31 -23.87
CA LEU A 19 8.42 -35.98 -25.20
C LEU A 19 8.01 -34.52 -25.47
N PRO A 20 8.95 -33.57 -25.34
CA PRO A 20 8.67 -32.18 -25.70
C PRO A 20 8.27 -32.06 -27.18
N ASP A 21 7.39 -31.13 -27.50
CA ASP A 21 7.01 -30.86 -28.89
C ASP A 21 8.23 -30.43 -29.70
N GLY A 22 8.44 -31.06 -30.86
CA GLY A 22 9.63 -30.88 -31.70
C GLY A 22 10.90 -31.61 -31.26
N ALA A 23 10.93 -32.32 -30.13
CA ALA A 23 12.10 -33.10 -29.71
C ALA A 23 12.19 -34.46 -30.43
N SER A 24 13.40 -34.89 -30.79
CA SER A 24 13.63 -36.19 -31.43
C SER A 24 13.71 -37.37 -30.45
N HIS A 25 13.98 -37.09 -29.18
CA HIS A 25 14.17 -38.10 -28.14
C HIS A 25 13.31 -37.79 -26.91
N ARG A 26 12.83 -38.85 -26.26
CA ARG A 26 12.07 -38.74 -25.01
C ARG A 26 13.01 -38.62 -23.81
N THR A 27 12.52 -37.98 -22.75
CA THR A 27 13.17 -37.93 -21.45
C THR A 27 12.42 -38.81 -20.46
N ASP A 28 13.11 -39.79 -19.89
CA ASP A 28 12.61 -40.68 -18.83
C ASP A 28 13.00 -40.10 -17.46
N ILE A 29 12.02 -39.73 -16.64
CA ILE A 29 12.24 -39.19 -15.30
C ILE A 29 11.90 -40.27 -14.29
N ARG A 30 12.87 -40.65 -13.44
CA ARG A 30 12.73 -41.77 -12.50
C ARG A 30 13.02 -41.33 -11.07
N ALA A 31 12.04 -41.50 -10.18
CA ALA A 31 12.21 -41.27 -8.75
C ALA A 31 12.62 -42.58 -8.05
N ARG A 32 13.92 -42.85 -8.02
CA ARG A 32 14.50 -44.08 -7.45
C ARG A 32 14.34 -44.08 -5.94
N GLY A 33 13.54 -45.01 -5.43
CA GLY A 33 13.30 -45.17 -3.99
C GLY A 33 12.06 -44.44 -3.46
N LEU A 34 11.31 -43.72 -4.30
CA LEU A 34 10.11 -42.99 -3.88
C LEU A 34 9.07 -43.91 -3.21
N ASN A 35 8.67 -43.54 -2.00
CA ASN A 35 7.58 -44.14 -1.23
C ASN A 35 7.08 -43.15 -0.16
N ASP A 36 6.06 -43.55 0.60
CA ASP A 36 5.42 -42.68 1.61
C ASP A 36 6.37 -42.15 2.70
N ARG A 37 7.50 -42.84 2.93
CA ARG A 37 8.55 -42.40 3.85
C ARG A 37 9.69 -41.68 3.14
N ALA A 38 10.05 -42.08 1.92
CA ALA A 38 11.17 -41.53 1.17
C ALA A 38 10.74 -40.46 0.15
N LYS A 39 10.55 -39.23 0.64
CA LYS A 39 10.05 -38.09 -0.15
C LYS A 39 11.10 -37.04 -0.50
N PHE A 40 12.30 -37.10 0.09
CA PHE A 40 13.32 -36.08 -0.15
C PHE A 40 14.26 -36.49 -1.28
N ILE A 41 14.56 -35.57 -2.20
CA ILE A 41 15.64 -35.77 -3.16
C ILE A 41 16.97 -35.55 -2.44
N THR A 42 17.91 -36.47 -2.60
CA THR A 42 19.26 -36.36 -2.02
C THR A 42 20.36 -36.23 -3.06
N GLY A 43 20.02 -36.36 -4.34
CA GLY A 43 20.93 -36.27 -5.47
C GLY A 43 20.22 -36.62 -6.76
N LEU A 44 20.86 -36.32 -7.88
CA LEU A 44 20.38 -36.72 -9.20
C LEU A 44 21.51 -37.29 -10.05
N ARG A 45 21.14 -38.09 -11.05
CA ARG A 45 22.02 -38.51 -12.15
C ARG A 45 21.35 -38.24 -13.47
N TRP A 46 22.15 -37.78 -14.43
CA TRP A 46 21.73 -37.65 -15.82
C TRP A 46 22.38 -38.75 -16.64
N HIS A 47 21.57 -39.38 -17.50
CA HIS A 47 22.03 -40.31 -18.52
C HIS A 47 21.61 -39.74 -19.87
N ASP A 48 22.56 -39.47 -20.76
CA ASP A 48 22.23 -38.98 -22.09
C ASP A 48 21.71 -40.11 -23.01
N VAL A 49 21.35 -39.75 -24.24
CA VAL A 49 20.85 -40.70 -25.25
C VAL A 49 21.91 -41.67 -25.76
N GLU A 50 23.20 -41.35 -25.58
CA GLU A 50 24.34 -42.18 -25.98
C GLU A 50 24.73 -43.19 -24.88
N GLY A 51 24.17 -43.03 -23.68
CA GLY A 51 24.36 -43.91 -22.53
C GLY A 51 25.46 -43.44 -21.57
N ALA A 52 26.06 -42.27 -21.78
CA ALA A 52 26.99 -41.70 -20.82
C ALA A 52 26.23 -41.21 -19.58
N SER A 53 26.85 -41.38 -18.41
CA SER A 53 26.22 -41.12 -17.12
C SER A 53 27.01 -40.10 -16.32
N SER A 54 26.33 -39.10 -15.76
CA SER A 54 26.94 -38.14 -14.85
C SER A 54 27.32 -38.81 -13.51
N PRO A 55 28.24 -38.23 -12.73
CA PRO A 55 28.30 -38.49 -11.29
C PRO A 55 26.98 -38.10 -10.62
N VAL A 56 26.83 -38.45 -9.33
CA VAL A 56 25.69 -37.92 -8.54
C VAL A 56 25.89 -36.41 -8.38
N LEU A 57 24.93 -35.64 -8.88
CA LEU A 57 24.92 -34.19 -8.80
C LEU A 57 24.09 -33.75 -7.60
N SER A 58 24.52 -32.66 -6.97
CA SER A 58 23.86 -32.03 -5.83
C SER A 58 22.97 -30.85 -6.22
N ARG A 59 23.02 -30.35 -7.46
CA ARG A 59 22.16 -29.25 -7.93
C ARG A 59 20.67 -29.58 -7.82
N SER A 60 19.87 -28.61 -7.40
CA SER A 60 18.40 -28.76 -7.24
C SER A 60 17.61 -28.30 -8.46
N PHE A 61 18.23 -28.28 -9.63
CA PHE A 61 17.62 -27.88 -10.90
C PHE A 61 18.21 -28.66 -12.07
N MET A 62 17.51 -28.67 -13.20
CA MET A 62 17.95 -29.25 -14.46
C MET A 62 17.87 -28.23 -15.59
N PRO A 63 18.90 -28.10 -16.44
CA PRO A 63 18.80 -27.31 -17.67
C PRO A 63 17.68 -27.84 -18.56
N VAL A 64 16.86 -26.94 -19.09
CA VAL A 64 15.79 -27.28 -20.04
C VAL A 64 16.38 -27.94 -21.29
N GLN A 65 17.57 -27.53 -21.72
CA GLN A 65 18.25 -28.12 -22.87
C GLN A 65 18.57 -29.60 -22.67
N ASP A 66 19.11 -29.99 -21.50
CA ASP A 66 19.36 -31.40 -21.17
C ASP A 66 18.05 -32.21 -21.28
N LEU A 67 16.97 -31.71 -20.69
CA LEU A 67 15.65 -32.36 -20.75
C LEU A 67 15.06 -32.41 -22.16
N ALA A 68 15.38 -31.43 -23.03
CA ALA A 68 14.91 -31.38 -24.41
C ALA A 68 15.72 -32.28 -25.35
N SER A 69 17.01 -32.50 -25.08
CA SER A 69 17.88 -33.39 -25.84
C SER A 69 17.52 -34.87 -25.71
N GLY A 70 16.74 -35.22 -24.67
CA GLY A 70 16.36 -36.60 -24.37
C GLY A 70 17.39 -37.32 -23.50
N GLY A 71 16.96 -38.40 -22.83
CA GLY A 71 17.82 -39.13 -21.89
C GLY A 71 17.04 -39.70 -20.71
N THR A 72 17.73 -39.96 -19.60
CA THR A 72 17.13 -40.36 -18.32
C THR A 72 17.60 -39.47 -17.17
N LEU A 73 16.66 -38.81 -16.50
CA LEU A 73 16.89 -38.15 -15.22
C LEU A 73 16.54 -39.11 -14.08
N GLU A 74 17.53 -39.55 -13.33
CA GLU A 74 17.32 -40.33 -12.10
C GLU A 74 17.41 -39.42 -10.87
N LEU A 75 16.31 -39.32 -10.12
CA LEU A 75 16.24 -38.66 -8.82
C LEU A 75 16.42 -39.71 -7.72
N LEU A 76 17.38 -39.48 -6.82
CA LEU A 76 17.64 -40.37 -5.69
C LEU A 76 16.81 -39.91 -4.49
N MET A 77 15.90 -40.77 -4.01
CA MET A 77 14.95 -40.44 -2.95
C MET A 77 15.37 -41.04 -1.61
N ALA A 78 15.18 -40.30 -0.51
CA ALA A 78 15.44 -40.76 0.86
C ALA A 78 14.39 -40.28 1.87
N PRO A 79 14.29 -40.92 3.07
CA PRO A 79 13.38 -40.49 4.13
C PRO A 79 13.77 -39.24 4.89
N LYS A 80 15.02 -38.77 4.72
CA LYS A 80 15.53 -37.56 5.36
C LYS A 80 16.13 -36.65 4.29
N PRO A 81 16.06 -35.32 4.47
CA PRO A 81 16.71 -34.38 3.56
C PRO A 81 18.22 -34.57 3.56
N SER A 82 18.84 -34.29 2.41
CA SER A 82 20.30 -34.25 2.28
C SER A 82 20.84 -32.92 2.82
N THR A 83 22.04 -32.95 3.41
CA THR A 83 22.78 -31.76 3.81
C THR A 83 23.61 -31.16 2.68
N THR A 84 23.60 -31.78 1.49
CA THR A 84 24.41 -31.35 0.33
C THR A 84 23.57 -30.98 -0.89
N PHE A 85 22.40 -31.59 -1.08
CA PHE A 85 21.55 -31.34 -2.24
C PHE A 85 20.93 -29.94 -2.20
N GLY A 86 21.22 -29.10 -3.19
CA GLY A 86 20.75 -27.72 -3.31
C GLY A 86 21.32 -26.76 -2.25
N VAL A 87 22.41 -27.15 -1.57
CA VAL A 87 22.96 -26.36 -0.44
C VAL A 87 24.06 -25.41 -0.88
N ALA A 88 25.01 -25.86 -1.70
CA ALA A 88 26.07 -24.99 -2.21
C ALA A 88 25.48 -23.89 -3.12
N GLU A 89 26.07 -22.71 -3.16
CA GLU A 89 25.56 -21.58 -3.96
C GLU A 89 25.41 -21.93 -5.44
N CYS A 90 26.38 -22.67 -6.01
CA CYS A 90 26.33 -23.16 -7.39
C CYS A 90 25.30 -24.27 -7.66
N ASP A 91 24.76 -24.90 -6.61
CA ASP A 91 23.76 -25.98 -6.70
C ASP A 91 22.32 -25.45 -6.53
N ARG A 92 22.16 -24.17 -6.19
CA ARG A 92 20.86 -23.50 -6.07
C ARG A 92 20.43 -22.94 -7.43
N PRO A 93 19.13 -22.98 -7.77
CA PRO A 93 18.65 -22.30 -8.96
C PRO A 93 18.87 -20.80 -8.83
N ILE A 94 19.32 -20.16 -9.91
CA ILE A 94 19.55 -18.72 -9.93
C ILE A 94 18.57 -18.06 -10.91
N SER A 95 18.05 -16.90 -10.50
CA SER A 95 17.38 -15.99 -11.41
C SER A 95 18.11 -14.66 -11.30
N ALA A 96 18.67 -14.19 -12.41
CA ALA A 96 19.38 -12.92 -12.46
C ALA A 96 18.80 -12.07 -13.59
N TRP A 97 18.37 -10.87 -13.25
CA TRP A 97 18.00 -9.85 -14.22
C TRP A 97 19.20 -8.93 -14.43
N ARG A 98 19.90 -9.07 -15.56
CA ARG A 98 20.98 -8.14 -15.92
C ARG A 98 20.37 -6.98 -16.69
N ALA A 99 20.11 -5.87 -15.99
CA ALA A 99 19.75 -4.59 -16.60
C ALA A 99 20.90 -3.59 -16.44
N PRO A 100 21.80 -3.49 -17.43
CA PRO A 100 22.78 -2.40 -17.47
C PRO A 100 22.05 -1.05 -17.39
N GLY A 101 22.54 -0.13 -16.56
CA GLY A 101 21.92 1.18 -16.38
C GLY A 101 20.76 1.23 -15.38
N PHE A 102 20.34 0.10 -14.80
CA PHE A 102 19.31 0.10 -13.77
C PHE A 102 19.90 0.45 -12.41
N VAL A 103 19.36 1.49 -11.78
CA VAL A 103 19.62 1.87 -10.39
C VAL A 103 18.29 1.87 -9.65
N ALA A 104 18.22 1.19 -8.50
CA ALA A 104 17.03 1.20 -7.67
C ALA A 104 16.78 2.62 -7.13
N VAL A 105 15.51 2.96 -6.93
CA VAL A 105 15.12 4.24 -6.30
C VAL A 105 15.50 4.25 -4.82
N PRO A 106 15.70 5.43 -4.20
CA PRO A 106 15.86 5.51 -2.76
C PRO A 106 14.55 5.15 -2.04
N SER A 107 14.66 4.57 -0.85
CA SER A 107 13.55 4.53 0.09
C SER A 107 13.42 5.89 0.78
N VAL A 108 12.19 6.40 0.90
CA VAL A 108 11.88 7.62 1.64
C VAL A 108 11.17 7.22 2.93
N SER A 109 11.71 7.64 4.08
CA SER A 109 11.03 7.58 5.36
C SER A 109 10.70 9.00 5.78
N ALA A 110 9.43 9.36 5.72
CA ALA A 110 8.94 10.70 6.04
C ALA A 110 7.46 10.60 6.46
N PRO A 111 6.97 11.47 7.36
CA PRO A 111 5.54 11.57 7.59
C PRO A 111 4.84 12.14 6.35
N ARG A 112 3.54 11.87 6.21
CA ARG A 112 2.69 12.52 5.20
C ARG A 112 2.33 13.95 5.60
N THR A 113 2.18 14.17 6.90
CA THR A 113 1.73 15.41 7.52
C THR A 113 2.37 15.58 8.90
N PHE A 114 2.52 16.81 9.38
CA PHE A 114 3.01 17.11 10.72
C PHE A 114 2.41 18.42 11.26
N GLN A 115 2.11 18.43 12.56
CA GLN A 115 1.60 19.60 13.29
C GLN A 115 2.69 20.28 14.14
N GLU A 116 3.75 19.55 14.49
CA GLU A 116 4.90 20.04 15.28
C GLU A 116 5.70 21.13 14.55
N ASP A 117 6.60 21.83 15.24
CA ASP A 117 7.45 22.88 14.66
C ASP A 117 8.31 22.36 13.48
N ALA A 118 8.63 21.07 13.49
CA ALA A 118 9.41 20.43 12.46
C ALA A 118 9.04 18.95 12.29
N ALA A 119 9.31 18.43 11.10
CA ALA A 119 9.36 17.00 10.80
C ALA A 119 10.72 16.64 10.21
N THR A 120 11.03 15.34 10.16
CA THR A 120 12.28 14.85 9.56
C THR A 120 11.96 13.85 8.46
N PHE A 121 12.73 13.90 7.37
CA PHE A 121 12.77 12.81 6.39
C PHE A 121 14.17 12.18 6.32
N GLU A 122 14.19 10.88 6.01
CA GLU A 122 15.39 10.09 5.80
C GLU A 122 15.34 9.39 4.45
N LEU A 123 16.50 9.31 3.80
CA LEU A 123 16.69 8.53 2.57
C LEU A 123 17.56 7.32 2.84
N GLY A 124 17.15 6.19 2.27
CA GLY A 124 17.87 4.91 2.35
C GLY A 124 18.07 4.27 1.00
N HIS A 125 19.02 3.35 0.92
CA HIS A 125 19.27 2.57 -0.30
C HIS A 125 19.85 1.20 0.03
N LEU A 126 19.50 0.19 -0.76
CA LEU A 126 19.97 -1.19 -0.57
C LEU A 126 21.47 -1.35 -0.88
N GLU A 127 21.99 -0.51 -1.77
CA GLU A 127 23.40 -0.51 -2.18
C GLU A 127 24.15 0.69 -1.57
N SER A 128 25.18 0.40 -0.76
CA SER A 128 25.95 1.40 0.00
C SER A 128 26.87 2.30 -0.83
N ARG A 129 27.07 1.98 -2.11
CA ARG A 129 27.92 2.75 -3.04
C ARG A 129 27.14 3.84 -3.78
N THR A 130 25.83 3.84 -3.61
CA THR A 130 24.93 4.78 -4.28
C THR A 130 24.94 6.12 -3.57
N THR A 131 25.11 7.19 -4.33
CA THR A 131 24.90 8.56 -3.84
C THR A 131 23.42 8.87 -3.91
N LEU A 132 22.84 9.31 -2.80
CA LEU A 132 21.45 9.75 -2.77
C LEU A 132 21.39 11.27 -2.92
N GLU A 133 20.48 11.73 -3.77
CA GLU A 133 20.25 13.15 -4.01
C GLU A 133 18.77 13.49 -3.81
N TRP A 134 18.52 14.71 -3.34
CA TRP A 134 17.17 15.21 -3.12
C TRP A 134 17.00 16.67 -3.53
N SER A 135 15.75 17.06 -3.78
CA SER A 135 15.33 18.41 -4.12
C SER A 135 14.02 18.73 -3.41
N SER A 136 13.85 20.01 -3.05
CA SER A 136 12.61 20.58 -2.48
C SER A 136 12.12 21.79 -3.29
N ASP A 137 12.66 22.00 -4.49
CA ASP A 137 12.41 23.16 -5.36
C ASP A 137 11.96 22.72 -6.76
N GLY A 138 11.22 21.61 -6.85
CA GLY A 138 10.73 21.07 -8.12
C GLY A 138 11.82 20.50 -9.03
N GLY A 139 12.97 20.11 -8.45
CA GLY A 139 14.08 19.51 -9.19
C GLY A 139 15.06 20.51 -9.80
N VAL A 140 14.98 21.80 -9.43
CA VAL A 140 15.90 22.84 -9.88
C VAL A 140 17.28 22.65 -9.26
N THR A 141 17.35 22.36 -7.95
CA THR A 141 18.59 22.13 -7.22
C THR A 141 18.59 20.75 -6.57
N TRP A 142 19.64 19.97 -6.83
CA TRP A 142 19.86 18.66 -6.22
C TRP A 142 20.95 18.72 -5.16
N ARG A 143 20.63 18.25 -3.96
CA ARG A 143 21.53 18.20 -2.80
C ARG A 143 21.90 16.75 -2.50
N VAL A 144 23.17 16.48 -2.23
CA VAL A 144 23.62 15.15 -1.78
C VAL A 144 23.12 14.91 -0.35
N TYR A 145 22.42 13.80 -0.14
CA TYR A 145 21.95 13.38 1.16
C TYR A 145 23.11 12.87 2.02
N SER A 146 23.20 13.36 3.26
CA SER A 146 24.29 13.01 4.20
C SER A 146 23.79 12.56 5.59
N GLY A 147 22.47 12.56 5.80
CA GLY A 147 21.82 12.24 7.06
C GLY A 147 20.40 12.81 7.09
N PRO A 148 19.63 12.55 8.17
CA PRO A 148 18.26 13.02 8.32
C PRO A 148 18.13 14.52 8.06
N VAL A 149 17.06 14.92 7.36
CA VAL A 149 16.82 16.31 6.97
C VAL A 149 15.53 16.81 7.63
N GLU A 150 15.65 17.92 8.35
CA GLU A 150 14.54 18.59 9.00
C GLU A 150 13.79 19.50 8.00
N VAL A 151 12.46 19.52 8.10
CA VAL A 151 11.55 20.42 7.36
C VAL A 151 10.59 21.08 8.33
N THR A 152 10.36 22.38 8.17
CA THR A 152 9.49 23.19 9.04
C THR A 152 8.24 23.71 8.33
N GLU A 153 8.13 23.46 7.03
CA GLU A 153 7.03 23.90 6.18
C GLU A 153 6.64 22.78 5.21
N THR A 154 5.48 22.94 4.56
CA THR A 154 5.03 22.01 3.52
C THR A 154 6.11 21.86 2.46
N THR A 155 6.58 20.62 2.26
CA THR A 155 7.72 20.33 1.40
C THR A 155 7.36 19.25 0.37
N ASP A 156 7.47 19.60 -0.91
CA ASP A 156 7.44 18.63 -2.01
C ASP A 156 8.85 18.06 -2.23
N LEU A 157 9.11 16.88 -1.68
CA LEU A 157 10.38 16.18 -1.76
C LEU A 157 10.47 15.38 -3.06
N LEU A 158 11.56 15.58 -3.80
CA LEU A 158 12.01 14.69 -4.87
C LEU A 158 13.31 14.01 -4.43
N ALA A 159 13.45 12.70 -4.70
CA ALA A 159 14.66 11.95 -4.40
C ALA A 159 15.07 11.02 -5.54
N ARG A 160 16.37 10.80 -5.71
CA ARG A 160 16.93 9.86 -6.69
C ARG A 160 18.25 9.24 -6.20
N SER A 161 18.60 8.12 -6.81
CA SER A 161 19.83 7.38 -6.58
C SER A 161 20.78 7.56 -7.76
N VAL A 162 22.05 7.80 -7.49
CA VAL A 162 23.12 7.93 -8.49
C VAL A 162 24.18 6.87 -8.23
N LEU A 163 24.50 6.06 -9.24
CA LEU A 163 25.55 5.04 -9.17
C LEU A 163 26.44 5.15 -10.42
N GLY A 164 27.62 5.76 -10.25
CA GLY A 164 28.51 6.03 -11.38
C GLY A 164 27.89 7.03 -12.35
N ALA A 165 27.65 6.60 -13.60
CA ALA A 165 26.99 7.42 -14.63
C ALA A 165 25.47 7.22 -14.68
N ASP A 166 24.95 6.22 -13.96
CA ASP A 166 23.55 5.85 -14.01
C ASP A 166 22.76 6.54 -12.89
N THR A 167 21.50 6.85 -13.16
CA THR A 167 20.57 7.51 -12.22
C THR A 167 19.24 6.77 -12.22
N SER A 168 18.64 6.57 -11.05
CA SER A 168 17.32 5.96 -10.93
C SER A 168 16.22 6.87 -11.49
N ALA A 169 14.99 6.34 -11.55
CA ALA A 169 13.82 7.21 -11.59
C ALA A 169 13.78 8.14 -10.37
N VAL A 170 13.09 9.27 -10.50
CA VAL A 170 12.83 10.19 -9.38
C VAL A 170 11.59 9.69 -8.65
N VAL A 171 11.67 9.60 -7.33
CA VAL A 171 10.51 9.40 -6.45
C VAL A 171 10.10 10.73 -5.84
N SER A 172 8.81 10.89 -5.59
CA SER A 172 8.24 12.08 -5.00
C SER A 172 7.47 11.76 -3.72
N HIS A 173 7.56 12.64 -2.73
CA HIS A 173 6.78 12.57 -1.50
C HIS A 173 6.41 13.99 -1.06
N ARG A 174 5.18 14.21 -0.61
CA ARG A 174 4.77 15.50 -0.05
C ARG A 174 4.65 15.37 1.47
N ILE A 175 5.32 16.26 2.18
CA ILE A 175 5.22 16.40 3.63
C ILE A 175 4.39 17.66 3.88
N LEU A 176 3.14 17.49 4.32
CA LEU A 176 2.24 18.61 4.57
C LEU A 176 2.45 19.17 5.98
N LYS A 177 2.62 20.49 6.10
CA LYS A 177 2.57 21.17 7.40
C LYS A 177 1.12 21.56 7.69
N VAL A 178 0.62 21.14 8.85
CA VAL A 178 -0.70 21.53 9.36
C VAL A 178 -0.50 22.69 10.34
N ASP A 179 -1.12 23.82 10.04
CA ASP A 179 -0.88 25.11 10.72
C ASP A 179 -1.87 25.40 11.86
N HIS A 180 -2.57 24.38 12.37
CA HIS A 180 -3.44 24.49 13.52
C HIS A 180 -3.05 23.50 14.63
N ALA A 181 -3.35 23.88 15.87
CA ALA A 181 -3.19 23.02 17.05
C ALA A 181 -4.52 22.39 17.51
N TRP A 182 -5.50 22.31 16.61
CA TRP A 182 -6.82 21.77 16.92
C TRP A 182 -6.75 20.32 17.35
N GLN A 183 -7.68 19.91 18.22
CA GLN A 183 -7.78 18.54 18.71
C GLN A 183 -9.09 17.92 18.24
N LEU A 184 -8.97 16.78 17.55
CA LEU A 184 -10.11 15.98 17.15
C LEU A 184 -10.41 14.88 18.18
N SER A 185 -11.68 14.75 18.54
CA SER A 185 -12.23 13.62 19.28
C SER A 185 -13.37 12.99 18.50
N LEU A 186 -13.37 11.65 18.44
CA LEU A 186 -14.38 10.86 17.74
C LEU A 186 -15.16 10.05 18.78
N GLU A 187 -16.49 10.19 18.82
CA GLU A 187 -17.31 9.34 19.68
C GLU A 187 -17.37 7.91 19.14
N THR A 188 -17.38 7.79 17.81
CA THR A 188 -17.28 6.51 17.09
C THR A 188 -15.90 6.42 16.45
N PRO A 189 -15.05 5.45 16.83
CA PRO A 189 -13.78 5.25 16.13
C PRO A 189 -14.01 4.71 14.71
N PRO A 190 -13.09 4.98 13.77
CA PRO A 190 -13.17 4.36 12.46
C PRO A 190 -12.96 2.86 12.53
N ASP A 191 -13.40 2.15 11.50
CA ASP A 191 -13.05 0.75 11.35
C ASP A 191 -11.54 0.61 11.08
N ASN A 192 -10.92 -0.40 11.71
CA ASN A 192 -9.48 -0.62 11.59
C ASN A 192 -9.03 -0.93 10.15
N GLN A 193 -9.93 -1.42 9.30
CA GLN A 193 -9.66 -1.69 7.90
C GLN A 193 -9.40 -0.39 7.11
N TYR A 194 -10.01 0.72 7.54
CA TYR A 194 -10.00 2.00 6.84
C TYR A 194 -9.81 3.15 7.84
N ALA A 195 -8.73 3.08 8.64
CA ALA A 195 -8.44 4.09 9.65
C ALA A 195 -7.74 5.36 9.10
N ALA A 196 -7.31 5.36 7.84
CA ALA A 196 -6.50 6.43 7.24
C ALA A 196 -5.29 6.82 8.11
N GLY A 197 -5.12 8.11 8.42
CA GLY A 197 -4.12 8.65 9.36
C GLY A 197 -4.41 8.38 10.85
N GLY A 198 -5.46 7.63 11.19
CA GLY A 198 -5.87 7.34 12.56
C GLY A 198 -6.75 8.43 13.15
N ASP A 199 -6.61 8.69 14.45
CA ASP A 199 -7.50 9.57 15.22
C ASP A 199 -7.48 11.04 14.79
N GLN A 200 -6.52 11.46 13.98
CA GLN A 200 -6.39 12.84 13.47
C GLN A 200 -6.67 12.95 11.98
N ALA A 201 -7.05 11.86 11.30
CA ALA A 201 -7.19 11.82 9.84
C ALA A 201 -8.12 12.93 9.31
N LEU A 202 -9.21 13.25 10.02
CA LEU A 202 -10.14 14.30 9.59
C LEU A 202 -9.62 15.73 9.71
N ILE A 203 -8.43 15.95 10.28
CA ILE A 203 -7.83 17.28 10.44
C ILE A 203 -6.32 17.25 10.16
N ASP A 204 -5.89 16.33 9.30
CA ASP A 204 -4.46 16.14 9.00
C ASP A 204 -4.04 16.87 7.71
N GLY A 205 -5.00 17.55 7.06
CA GLY A 205 -4.83 18.32 5.84
C GLY A 205 -4.77 17.47 4.57
N LEU A 206 -4.85 16.14 4.68
CA LEU A 206 -4.76 15.23 3.54
C LEU A 206 -6.13 15.01 2.93
N GLN A 207 -6.22 15.38 1.66
CA GLN A 207 -7.43 15.27 0.90
C GLN A 207 -7.44 14.00 0.04
N GLY A 208 -8.44 13.14 0.25
CA GLY A 208 -8.68 11.95 -0.56
C GLY A 208 -9.12 12.29 -1.99
N GLY A 209 -8.78 11.37 -2.89
CA GLY A 209 -9.26 11.38 -4.29
C GLY A 209 -10.27 10.26 -4.55
N ASP A 210 -10.51 9.97 -5.82
CA ASP A 210 -11.53 9.01 -6.27
C ASP A 210 -11.19 7.54 -5.94
N ASP A 211 -9.98 7.24 -5.47
CA ASP A 211 -9.58 5.91 -5.05
C ASP A 211 -9.48 5.83 -3.52
N PHE A 212 -10.46 5.19 -2.88
CA PHE A 212 -10.48 5.06 -1.43
C PHE A 212 -9.29 4.28 -0.83
N ARG A 213 -8.54 3.54 -1.65
CA ARG A 213 -7.44 2.67 -1.20
C ARG A 213 -6.11 3.43 -1.02
N THR A 214 -6.06 4.72 -1.33
CA THR A 214 -4.85 5.55 -1.17
C THR A 214 -4.57 5.94 0.27
N GLY A 215 -5.55 5.77 1.17
CA GLY A 215 -5.34 5.85 2.62
C GLY A 215 -5.63 7.20 3.26
N GLU A 216 -6.36 8.08 2.57
CA GLU A 216 -6.82 9.38 3.10
C GLU A 216 -8.27 9.31 3.61
N TRP A 217 -9.01 8.26 3.24
CA TRP A 217 -10.41 8.12 3.64
C TRP A 217 -10.56 7.30 4.91
N GLN A 218 -11.22 7.87 5.89
CA GLN A 218 -11.60 7.24 7.15
C GLN A 218 -13.00 6.60 7.03
N GLY A 219 -13.07 5.29 7.24
CA GLY A 219 -14.26 4.48 6.99
C GLY A 219 -15.02 4.08 8.24
N TYR A 220 -16.35 4.19 8.17
CA TYR A 220 -17.30 3.82 9.22
C TYR A 220 -18.27 2.78 8.66
N TRP A 221 -18.39 1.62 9.32
CA TRP A 221 -19.26 0.51 8.88
C TRP A 221 -20.56 0.50 9.68
N GLY A 222 -21.66 0.92 9.05
CA GLY A 222 -22.99 0.91 9.69
C GLY A 222 -23.18 1.91 10.84
N GLU A 223 -22.13 2.63 11.21
CA GLU A 223 -22.12 3.62 12.29
C GLU A 223 -22.10 5.06 11.75
N GLU A 224 -22.53 5.99 12.59
CA GLU A 224 -22.42 7.42 12.35
C GLU A 224 -21.03 7.93 12.77
N CYS A 225 -20.56 8.99 12.12
CA CYS A 225 -19.35 9.70 12.53
C CYS A 225 -19.76 10.94 13.31
N VAL A 226 -19.40 10.98 14.60
CA VAL A 226 -19.57 12.14 15.47
C VAL A 226 -18.19 12.65 15.86
N ALA A 227 -17.79 13.74 15.22
CA ALA A 227 -16.47 14.37 15.37
C ALA A 227 -16.63 15.69 16.12
N THR A 228 -15.95 15.81 17.27
CA THR A 228 -15.85 17.07 18.01
C THR A 228 -14.45 17.63 17.91
N LEU A 229 -14.34 18.85 17.38
CA LEU A 229 -13.12 19.60 17.21
C LEU A 229 -13.02 20.68 18.30
N ASP A 230 -11.94 20.66 19.09
CA ASP A 230 -11.54 21.76 19.97
C ASP A 230 -10.54 22.64 19.23
N LEU A 231 -10.93 23.89 18.96
CA LEU A 231 -10.07 24.88 18.29
C LEU A 231 -8.96 25.41 19.21
N GLY A 232 -8.98 25.03 20.50
CA GLY A 232 -8.02 25.44 21.53
C GLY A 232 -8.39 26.77 22.19
N GLU A 233 -8.83 27.72 21.38
CA GLU A 233 -9.36 29.00 21.82
C GLU A 233 -10.63 29.40 21.05
N ARG A 234 -11.17 30.57 21.40
CA ARG A 234 -12.39 31.08 20.80
C ARG A 234 -12.05 31.75 19.47
N GLU A 235 -12.59 31.20 18.38
CA GLU A 235 -12.26 31.56 17.01
C GLU A 235 -13.47 32.06 16.24
N SER A 236 -13.23 32.97 15.29
CA SER A 236 -14.28 33.49 14.39
C SER A 236 -14.38 32.62 13.13
N VAL A 237 -15.15 31.53 13.21
CA VAL A 237 -15.38 30.59 12.12
C VAL A 237 -16.32 31.19 11.06
N THR A 238 -15.93 31.11 9.80
CA THR A 238 -16.75 31.58 8.66
C THR A 238 -17.35 30.44 7.84
N ARG A 239 -16.67 29.29 7.76
CA ARG A 239 -17.11 28.13 6.99
C ARG A 239 -16.57 26.85 7.62
N ILE A 240 -17.39 25.80 7.56
CA ILE A 240 -17.01 24.43 7.89
C ILE A 240 -17.36 23.56 6.69
N GLU A 241 -16.46 22.69 6.28
CA GLU A 241 -16.68 21.73 5.22
C GLU A 241 -16.21 20.35 5.64
N VAL A 242 -16.97 19.30 5.33
CA VAL A 242 -16.51 17.91 5.39
C VAL A 242 -16.79 17.24 4.04
N ARG A 243 -15.88 16.38 3.59
CA ARG A 243 -16.01 15.69 2.30
C ARG A 243 -16.25 14.21 2.50
N ALA A 244 -17.05 13.64 1.62
CA ALA A 244 -17.45 12.25 1.66
C ALA A 244 -17.33 11.59 0.29
N LEU A 245 -16.93 10.32 0.26
CA LEU A 245 -16.86 9.54 -0.97
C LEU A 245 -18.17 8.79 -1.21
N GLN A 246 -18.62 8.77 -2.46
CA GLN A 246 -19.57 7.80 -2.97
C GLN A 246 -18.93 6.92 -4.04
N ASP A 247 -18.80 5.62 -3.73
CA ASP A 247 -18.50 4.55 -4.68
C ASP A 247 -19.35 3.33 -4.27
N ILE A 248 -20.52 3.20 -4.89
CA ILE A 248 -21.53 2.27 -4.40
C ILE A 248 -21.18 0.80 -4.66
N LYS A 249 -20.30 0.51 -5.64
CA LYS A 249 -19.88 -0.86 -5.97
C LYS A 249 -19.19 -1.57 -4.79
N PRO A 250 -18.18 -0.98 -4.13
CA PRO A 250 -17.59 -1.47 -2.88
C PRO A 250 -18.39 -1.09 -1.62
N TRP A 251 -19.65 -0.67 -1.80
CA TRP A 251 -20.61 -0.40 -0.73
C TRP A 251 -20.39 0.91 0.04
N ILE A 252 -19.73 1.88 -0.59
CA ILE A 252 -19.42 3.18 -0.01
C ILE A 252 -20.48 4.19 -0.46
N TRP A 253 -21.25 4.69 0.51
CA TRP A 253 -22.22 5.75 0.27
C TRP A 253 -21.81 7.02 1.02
N SER A 254 -21.99 8.15 0.34
CA SER A 254 -21.99 9.45 1.00
C SER A 254 -23.09 9.48 2.10
N PRO A 255 -22.87 10.16 3.24
CA PRO A 255 -23.87 10.28 4.29
C PRO A 255 -25.19 10.82 3.74
N LYS A 256 -26.27 10.51 4.42
CA LYS A 256 -27.59 11.06 4.12
C LYS A 256 -27.66 12.56 4.39
N ARG A 257 -26.97 13.00 5.45
CA ARG A 257 -26.85 14.40 5.88
C ARG A 257 -25.67 14.56 6.84
N VAL A 258 -25.22 15.79 6.96
CA VAL A 258 -24.27 16.22 7.99
C VAL A 258 -24.91 17.35 8.80
N LEU A 259 -24.90 17.19 10.12
CA LEU A 259 -25.31 18.21 11.08
C LEU A 259 -24.07 18.93 11.60
N PHE A 260 -24.07 20.25 11.51
CA PHE A 260 -23.02 21.11 12.04
C PHE A 260 -23.54 21.86 13.27
N SER A 261 -22.76 21.82 14.35
CA SER A 261 -23.09 22.50 15.60
C SER A 261 -21.85 23.11 16.25
N ALA A 262 -22.05 24.10 17.12
CA ALA A 262 -20.99 24.85 17.79
C ALA A 262 -21.25 24.97 19.29
N SER A 263 -20.18 25.09 20.08
CA SER A 263 -20.24 25.25 21.53
C SER A 263 -19.09 26.10 22.06
N GLU A 264 -19.37 26.91 23.08
CA GLU A 264 -18.35 27.65 23.84
C GLU A 264 -17.70 26.79 24.94
N ASP A 265 -18.40 25.78 25.44
CA ASP A 265 -18.01 25.02 26.64
C ASP A 265 -17.74 23.53 26.40
N GLY A 266 -18.00 23.06 25.17
CA GLY A 266 -17.79 21.67 24.74
C GLY A 266 -18.83 20.70 25.28
N ARG A 267 -19.94 21.19 25.85
CA ARG A 267 -21.01 20.36 26.42
C ARG A 267 -22.35 20.64 25.76
N ASP A 268 -22.74 21.91 25.72
CA ASP A 268 -24.00 22.33 25.13
C ASP A 268 -23.73 22.85 23.71
N PHE A 269 -24.26 22.16 22.71
CA PHE A 269 -24.04 22.47 21.29
C PHE A 269 -25.29 23.03 20.64
N ASP A 270 -25.17 24.23 20.07
CA ASP A 270 -26.21 24.86 19.26
C ASP A 270 -26.07 24.46 17.80
N ILE A 271 -27.18 24.08 17.17
CA ILE A 271 -27.22 23.68 15.76
C ILE A 271 -27.02 24.91 14.88
N LEU A 272 -26.04 24.86 13.98
CA LEU A 272 -25.79 25.88 12.96
C LEU A 272 -26.58 25.58 11.68
N SER A 273 -26.38 24.39 11.13
CA SER A 273 -27.02 23.96 9.88
C SER A 273 -27.12 22.45 9.78
N ILE A 274 -27.98 21.99 8.87
CA ILE A 274 -28.05 20.59 8.44
C ILE A 274 -27.92 20.61 6.92
N ASP A 275 -26.86 20.01 6.41
CA ASP A 275 -26.66 19.84 4.98
C ASP A 275 -27.02 18.42 4.57
N LYS A 276 -27.73 18.25 3.45
CA LYS A 276 -28.26 16.96 3.01
C LYS A 276 -27.60 16.56 1.72
N SER A 277 -27.36 15.26 1.56
CA SER A 277 -26.77 14.76 0.33
C SER A 277 -27.69 15.00 -0.86
N GLU A 278 -27.11 15.51 -1.93
CA GLU A 278 -27.75 15.73 -3.21
C GLU A 278 -27.56 14.53 -4.15
N LEU A 279 -26.64 13.62 -3.80
CA LEU A 279 -26.36 12.42 -4.58
C LEU A 279 -27.52 11.42 -4.53
N ALA A 280 -27.89 10.93 -5.72
CA ALA A 280 -28.82 9.83 -5.87
C ALA A 280 -28.23 8.54 -5.31
N GLU A 281 -29.07 7.75 -4.64
CA GLU A 281 -28.62 6.53 -3.95
C GLU A 281 -28.15 5.44 -4.92
N ASP A 282 -28.66 5.44 -6.14
CA ASP A 282 -28.35 4.49 -7.22
C ASP A 282 -27.32 5.01 -8.23
N ASP A 283 -26.71 6.17 -7.96
CA ASP A 283 -25.64 6.71 -8.78
C ASP A 283 -24.38 5.86 -8.66
N LYS A 284 -23.85 5.45 -9.83
CA LYS A 284 -22.71 4.55 -9.98
C LYS A 284 -21.41 5.28 -10.30
N GLU A 285 -21.48 6.58 -10.54
CA GLU A 285 -20.29 7.41 -10.74
C GLU A 285 -19.59 7.62 -9.41
N ILE A 286 -18.27 7.51 -9.43
CA ILE A 286 -17.44 7.80 -8.26
C ILE A 286 -17.43 9.32 -8.08
N GLN A 287 -17.84 9.77 -6.89
CA GLN A 287 -18.01 11.19 -6.60
C GLN A 287 -17.55 11.53 -5.20
N ILE A 288 -16.95 12.72 -5.07
CA ILE A 288 -16.64 13.33 -3.78
C ILE A 288 -17.70 14.41 -3.53
N GLU A 289 -18.56 14.17 -2.56
CA GLU A 289 -19.56 15.13 -2.10
C GLU A 289 -18.97 16.02 -1.01
N ARG A 290 -19.37 17.30 -1.00
CA ARG A 290 -18.95 18.29 0.01
C ARG A 290 -20.17 18.74 0.78
N PHE A 291 -20.13 18.57 2.10
CA PHE A 291 -21.15 19.08 3.02
C PHE A 291 -20.62 20.35 3.68
N VAL A 292 -21.45 21.38 3.72
CA VAL A 292 -21.00 22.74 4.01
C VAL A 292 -21.90 23.44 5.04
N CYS A 293 -21.26 24.15 5.96
CA CYS A 293 -21.90 25.14 6.82
C CYS A 293 -21.23 26.51 6.61
N ASP A 294 -21.95 27.42 5.93
CA ASP A 294 -21.54 28.81 5.73
C ASP A 294 -22.18 29.78 6.74
N VAL A 295 -22.60 29.28 7.92
CA VAL A 295 -23.14 30.12 9.01
C VAL A 295 -21.97 30.61 9.87
N PRO A 296 -21.63 31.91 9.85
CA PRO A 296 -20.53 32.41 10.65
C PRO A 296 -20.86 32.32 12.14
N VAL A 297 -19.90 31.88 12.95
CA VAL A 297 -20.05 31.72 14.39
C VAL A 297 -18.74 32.04 15.08
N ASN A 298 -18.82 32.67 16.25
CA ASN A 298 -17.67 32.81 17.13
C ASN A 298 -17.80 31.73 18.22
N THR A 299 -16.88 30.76 18.25
CA THR A 299 -16.98 29.54 19.06
C THR A 299 -15.61 28.95 19.36
N ARG A 300 -15.51 28.04 20.33
CA ARG A 300 -14.29 27.24 20.58
C ARG A 300 -14.43 25.80 20.08
N TYR A 301 -15.61 25.22 20.19
CA TYR A 301 -15.86 23.84 19.80
C TYR A 301 -16.78 23.78 18.59
N LEU A 302 -16.51 22.82 17.71
CA LEU A 302 -17.35 22.45 16.59
C LEU A 302 -17.67 20.96 16.70
N ARG A 303 -18.90 20.58 16.37
CA ARG A 303 -19.28 19.17 16.24
C ARG A 303 -19.94 18.90 14.90
N ILE A 304 -19.42 17.89 14.23
CA ILE A 304 -19.79 17.42 12.90
C ILE A 304 -20.36 16.01 13.04
N GLU A 305 -21.64 15.85 12.75
CA GLU A 305 -22.37 14.58 12.87
C GLU A 305 -22.82 14.12 11.49
N ALA A 306 -22.14 13.12 10.93
CA ALA A 306 -22.46 12.54 9.62
C ALA A 306 -23.32 11.27 9.79
N GLU A 307 -24.55 11.33 9.30
CA GLU A 307 -25.53 10.24 9.39
C GLU A 307 -25.49 9.36 8.14
N GLY A 308 -25.28 8.05 8.34
CA GLY A 308 -25.31 7.06 7.28
C GLY A 308 -26.72 6.84 6.66
N ARG A 309 -26.77 6.11 5.55
CA ARG A 309 -28.03 5.79 4.83
C ARG A 309 -28.71 4.49 5.29
N GLY A 310 -28.24 3.87 6.38
CA GLY A 310 -28.71 2.58 6.88
C GLY A 310 -28.30 1.41 5.97
N VAL A 311 -29.07 0.31 5.98
CA VAL A 311 -28.74 -0.92 5.24
C VAL A 311 -28.79 -0.76 3.72
N ILE A 312 -27.99 -1.53 3.00
CA ILE A 312 -27.91 -1.52 1.54
C ILE A 312 -29.26 -1.92 0.91
N PRO A 313 -29.78 -1.18 -0.08
CA PRO A 313 -31.08 -1.44 -0.69
C PRO A 313 -31.12 -2.74 -1.51
N GLU A 314 -32.32 -3.26 -1.74
CA GLU A 314 -32.56 -4.54 -2.42
C GLU A 314 -31.98 -4.62 -3.84
N TRP A 315 -31.89 -3.48 -4.54
CA TRP A 315 -31.39 -3.42 -5.91
C TRP A 315 -29.87 -3.56 -6.01
N HIS A 316 -29.12 -3.41 -4.91
CA HIS A 316 -27.66 -3.44 -4.93
C HIS A 316 -27.11 -4.85 -4.63
N LEU A 317 -25.90 -5.15 -5.13
CA LEU A 317 -25.27 -6.47 -4.96
C LEU A 317 -25.04 -6.83 -3.47
N GLY A 318 -24.80 -5.82 -2.64
CA GLY A 318 -24.58 -5.94 -1.20
C GLY A 318 -25.83 -5.94 -0.33
N ARG A 319 -27.04 -6.00 -0.90
CA ARG A 319 -28.32 -5.86 -0.20
C ARG A 319 -28.39 -6.56 1.17
N GLY A 320 -28.97 -5.85 2.14
CA GLY A 320 -29.19 -6.35 3.50
C GLY A 320 -27.98 -6.26 4.44
N ASN A 321 -26.80 -5.90 3.95
CA ASN A 321 -25.66 -5.54 4.81
C ASN A 321 -25.69 -4.05 5.14
N ASP A 322 -24.88 -3.62 6.10
CA ASP A 322 -24.60 -2.21 6.35
C ASP A 322 -23.80 -1.57 5.20
N ARG A 323 -23.54 -0.27 5.33
CA ARG A 323 -22.81 0.52 4.35
C ARG A 323 -21.53 1.05 4.95
N TRP A 324 -20.55 1.23 4.09
CA TRP A 324 -19.42 2.09 4.39
C TRP A 324 -19.84 3.55 4.20
N MET A 325 -19.43 4.39 5.15
CA MET A 325 -19.37 5.84 5.01
C MET A 325 -17.91 6.27 5.11
N PHE A 326 -17.41 6.97 4.09
CA PHE A 326 -16.01 7.38 4.01
C PHE A 326 -15.93 8.90 4.05
N LEU A 327 -15.20 9.42 5.03
CA LEU A 327 -14.93 10.85 5.23
C LEU A 327 -13.42 11.06 5.22
N ASP A 328 -12.91 12.19 4.72
CA ASP A 328 -11.47 12.42 4.72
C ASP A 328 -11.02 13.63 5.53
N GLU A 329 -11.54 14.84 5.29
CA GLU A 329 -11.03 16.08 5.87
C GLU A 329 -12.18 17.02 6.28
N ILE A 330 -12.06 17.59 7.48
CA ILE A 330 -12.86 18.69 8.00
C ILE A 330 -12.05 19.98 7.85
N VAL A 331 -12.49 20.85 6.95
CA VAL A 331 -11.88 22.15 6.71
C VAL A 331 -12.66 23.22 7.47
N VAL A 332 -11.96 24.04 8.24
CA VAL A 332 -12.55 25.19 8.95
C VAL A 332 -11.85 26.47 8.48
N ASP A 333 -12.62 27.37 7.86
CA ASP A 333 -12.12 28.69 7.49
C ASP A 333 -12.37 29.67 8.63
N LEU A 334 -11.32 30.37 9.05
CA LEU A 334 -11.38 31.42 10.05
C LEU A 334 -11.40 32.80 9.39
N ALA A 335 -12.12 33.74 10.00
CA ALA A 335 -11.98 35.14 9.64
C ALA A 335 -10.54 35.62 9.91
N PRO A 336 -9.99 36.54 9.10
CA PRO A 336 -8.67 37.10 9.36
C PRO A 336 -8.61 37.68 10.77
N SER A 337 -7.55 37.38 11.53
CA SER A 337 -7.31 38.03 12.81
C SER A 337 -7.29 39.55 12.60
N THR A 338 -8.06 40.26 13.43
CA THR A 338 -8.13 41.73 13.39
C THR A 338 -7.08 42.40 14.27
N ASP A 339 -6.11 41.64 14.78
CA ASP A 339 -4.99 42.17 15.55
C ASP A 339 -3.97 42.88 14.64
N LEU A 340 -4.16 44.20 14.51
CA LEU A 340 -3.18 45.20 14.06
C LEU A 340 -2.71 46.06 15.23
#